data_AF-A0A4E9EXK7-F1
#
_entry.id   AF-A0A4E9EXK7-F1
#
_cell.length_a   1.000
_cell.length_b   1.000
_cell.length_c   1.000
_cell.angle_alpha   90.00
_cell.angle_beta   90.00
_cell.angle_gamma   90.00
#
_symmetry.space_group_name_H-M   'P 1'
#
loop_
_entity.id
_entity.type
_entity.pdbx_description
1 polymer ?
#
loop_
_entity_poly.entity_id
_entity_poly.type
_entity_poly.pdbx_seq_one_letter_code
_entity_poly.pdbx_strand_id
1 'polypeptide(L)'
;MVADVLETLQRKGLLQFPGGTPASLMKSTNQQWDYPNGWAPINHMIIEGLRKSNNPTMQQRAFEIANKWINRNYALYQKDHKMWEKYDVAKEYVRAAKGGEYENQYGFGWTNGVVLDLLVTFNKRAIVKPTGGVTDVHGTGRANISGTNRTLLTRYLGTSKPFDFLWWFTKRILIRTLINFLKCKSSGSSG
;
A
#
# COMPACT_ATOMS: atom_id res chain seq x y z
N MET A 1 5.75 2.48 25.49
CA MET A 1 4.82 1.52 24.84
C MET A 1 4.75 1.69 23.33
N VAL A 2 4.10 2.74 22.78
CA VAL A 2 3.92 2.82 21.31
C VAL A 2 5.25 3.07 20.57
N ALA A 3 6.16 3.87 21.14
CA ALA A 3 7.51 4.07 20.60
C ALA A 3 8.30 2.75 20.55
N ASP A 4 8.15 1.91 21.57
CA ASP A 4 8.81 0.60 21.72
C ASP A 4 8.40 -0.35 20.58
N VAL A 5 7.18 -0.22 20.05
CA VAL A 5 6.72 -1.00 18.88
C VAL A 5 7.48 -0.59 17.63
N LEU A 6 7.56 0.72 17.33
CA LEU A 6 8.29 1.18 16.14
C LEU A 6 9.77 0.80 16.22
N GLU A 7 10.39 1.03 17.38
CA GLU A 7 11.79 0.67 17.62
C GLU A 7 12.00 -0.84 17.43
N THR A 8 11.09 -1.67 17.93
CA THR A 8 11.16 -3.13 17.76
C THR A 8 11.05 -3.52 16.29
N LEU A 9 10.12 -2.93 15.54
CA LEU A 9 9.95 -3.20 14.10
C LEU A 9 11.19 -2.79 13.30
N GLN A 10 11.81 -1.65 13.65
CA GLN A 10 13.05 -1.18 13.03
C GLN A 10 14.23 -2.08 13.40
N ARG A 11 14.39 -2.43 14.68
CA ARG A 11 15.46 -3.32 15.17
C ARG A 11 15.38 -4.70 14.55
N LYS A 12 14.18 -5.21 14.28
CA LYS A 12 13.95 -6.48 13.58
C LYS A 12 14.09 -6.37 12.05
N GLY A 13 14.34 -5.16 11.53
CA GLY A 13 14.51 -4.92 10.09
C GLY A 13 13.24 -5.11 9.27
N LEU A 14 12.06 -5.09 9.89
CA LEU A 14 10.80 -5.42 9.21
C LEU A 14 10.33 -4.30 8.26
N LEU A 15 10.74 -3.06 8.50
CA LEU A 15 10.29 -1.88 7.72
C LEU A 15 11.25 -1.47 6.59
N GLN A 16 12.40 -2.15 6.48
CA GLN A 16 13.49 -1.75 5.57
C GLN A 16 13.31 -2.23 4.14
N PHE A 17 12.45 -3.22 3.91
CA PHE A 17 12.24 -3.82 2.59
C PHE A 17 11.72 -2.80 1.56
N PRO A 18 12.17 -2.86 0.31
CA PRO A 18 11.84 -1.87 -0.72
C PRO A 18 10.39 -1.95 -1.22
N GLY A 19 9.79 -3.14 -1.26
CA GLY A 19 8.43 -3.34 -1.79
C GLY A 19 7.31 -3.35 -0.73
N GLY A 20 7.63 -3.13 0.55
CA GLY A 20 6.72 -3.35 1.67
C GLY A 20 7.20 -4.48 2.59
N THR A 21 6.41 -4.83 3.60
CA THR A 21 6.78 -5.85 4.60
C THR A 21 6.41 -7.25 4.09
N PRO A 22 7.33 -8.25 4.14
CA PRO A 22 7.01 -9.63 3.80
C PRO A 22 6.08 -10.22 4.87
N ALA A 23 5.29 -11.23 4.49
CA ALA A 23 4.37 -11.89 5.41
C ALA A 23 5.12 -12.64 6.53
N SER A 24 6.26 -13.24 6.22
CA SER A 24 7.17 -13.86 7.18
C SER A 24 8.63 -13.75 6.73
N LEU A 25 9.56 -14.20 7.57
CA LEU A 25 10.97 -14.37 7.25
C LEU A 25 11.36 -15.83 6.96
N MET A 26 10.37 -16.72 6.86
CA MET A 26 10.59 -18.14 6.52
C MET A 26 10.96 -18.28 5.05
N LYS A 27 11.96 -19.11 4.73
CA LYS A 27 12.48 -19.26 3.35
C LYS A 27 12.44 -20.69 2.82
N SER A 28 12.35 -21.68 3.69
CA SER A 28 12.64 -23.08 3.34
C SER A 28 11.41 -23.92 3.00
N THR A 29 10.21 -23.41 3.27
CA THR A 29 8.97 -24.21 3.17
C THR A 29 8.16 -23.93 1.89
N ASN A 30 8.55 -22.92 1.11
CA ASN A 30 7.89 -22.50 -0.14
C ASN A 30 6.38 -22.23 0.00
N GLN A 31 5.94 -21.76 1.17
CA GLN A 31 4.54 -21.46 1.47
C GLN A 31 4.13 -20.08 0.95
N GLN A 32 2.82 -19.83 0.87
CA GLN A 32 2.28 -18.56 0.36
C GLN A 32 2.71 -17.32 1.16
N TRP A 33 2.97 -17.53 2.45
CA TRP A 33 3.36 -16.52 3.45
C TRP A 33 4.88 -16.44 3.64
N ASP A 34 5.65 -17.26 2.94
CA ASP A 34 7.11 -17.27 3.06
C ASP A 34 7.72 -16.04 2.40
N TYR A 35 8.87 -15.65 2.91
CA TYR A 35 9.72 -14.68 2.25
C TYR A 35 10.03 -15.14 0.81
N PRO A 36 9.94 -14.25 -0.21
CA PRO A 36 9.86 -12.79 -0.13
C PRO A 36 8.44 -12.21 -0.32
N ASN A 37 7.39 -13.00 -0.08
CA ASN A 37 6.03 -12.63 -0.45
C ASN A 37 5.44 -11.60 0.53
N GLY A 38 5.13 -10.42 0.02
CA GLY A 38 4.34 -9.40 0.70
C GLY A 38 2.87 -9.49 0.30
N TRP A 39 2.00 -9.37 1.30
CA TRP A 39 0.56 -9.42 1.16
C TRP A 39 -0.06 -8.06 1.50
N ALA A 40 -1.05 -7.65 0.71
CA ALA A 40 -1.82 -6.43 0.92
C ALA A 40 -2.40 -6.28 2.34
N PRO A 41 -3.10 -7.28 2.94
CA PRO A 41 -3.67 -7.13 4.28
C PRO A 41 -2.61 -6.86 5.35
N ILE A 42 -1.47 -7.55 5.30
CA ILE A 42 -0.39 -7.39 6.29
C ILE A 42 0.21 -5.99 6.19
N ASN A 43 0.52 -5.54 4.97
CA ASN A 43 1.02 -4.19 4.75
C ASN A 43 0.01 -3.13 5.20
N HIS A 44 -1.27 -3.33 4.89
CA HIS A 44 -2.34 -2.41 5.30
C HIS A 44 -2.47 -2.31 6.83
N MET A 45 -2.46 -3.44 7.54
CA MET A 45 -2.54 -3.45 9.01
C MET A 45 -1.35 -2.71 9.65
N ILE A 46 -0.13 -2.94 9.16
CA ILE A 46 1.06 -2.22 9.65
C ILE A 46 0.93 -0.72 9.38
N ILE A 47 0.56 -0.33 8.16
CA ILE A 47 0.40 1.07 7.78
C ILE A 47 -0.67 1.75 8.64
N GLU A 48 -1.84 1.14 8.78
CA GLU A 48 -2.95 1.69 9.57
C GLU A 48 -2.61 1.80 11.05
N GLY A 49 -1.94 0.80 11.64
CA GLY A 49 -1.49 0.84 13.02
C GLY A 49 -0.50 2.00 13.27
N LEU A 50 0.47 2.17 12.36
CA LEU A 50 1.42 3.29 12.44
C LEU A 50 0.73 4.65 12.19
N ARG A 51 -0.17 4.73 11.21
CA ARG A 51 -0.85 5.98 10.81
C ARG A 51 -1.85 6.48 11.86
N LYS A 52 -2.57 5.56 12.52
CA LYS A 52 -3.55 5.90 13.56
C LYS A 52 -2.92 6.11 14.94
N SER A 53 -1.60 5.95 15.06
CA SER A 53 -0.89 6.29 16.28
C SER A 53 -0.92 7.81 16.54
N ASN A 54 -0.83 8.22 17.81
CA ASN A 54 -0.63 9.63 18.19
C ASN A 54 0.86 10.00 18.21
N ASN A 55 1.63 9.55 17.22
CA ASN A 55 3.06 9.76 17.13
C ASN A 55 3.46 10.18 15.70
N PRO A 56 3.94 11.43 15.48
CA PRO A 56 4.30 11.92 14.15
C PRO A 56 5.37 11.08 13.44
N THR A 57 6.36 10.55 14.16
CA THR A 57 7.40 9.69 13.60
C THR A 57 6.80 8.38 13.05
N MET A 58 5.87 7.78 13.78
CA MET A 58 5.17 6.58 13.32
C MET A 58 4.27 6.87 12.13
N GLN A 59 3.55 8.00 12.15
CA GLN A 59 2.73 8.44 11.01
C GLN A 59 3.58 8.69 9.76
N GLN A 60 4.79 9.21 9.93
CA GLN A 60 5.75 9.37 8.84
C GLN A 60 6.21 8.02 8.28
N ARG A 61 6.54 7.06 9.15
CA ARG A 61 6.88 5.70 8.73
C ARG A 61 5.72 4.99 8.03
N ALA A 62 4.48 5.23 8.47
CA ALA A 62 3.29 4.72 7.79
C ALA A 62 3.22 5.20 6.34
N PHE A 63 3.46 6.49 6.10
CA PHE A 63 3.50 7.06 4.76
C PHE A 63 4.61 6.44 3.89
N GLU A 64 5.80 6.26 4.44
CA GLU A 64 6.93 5.64 3.70
C GLU A 64 6.59 4.23 3.24
N ILE A 65 6.02 3.41 4.12
CA ILE A 65 5.62 2.03 3.80
C ILE A 65 4.46 2.02 2.79
N ALA A 66 3.48 2.92 2.97
CA ALA A 66 2.37 3.07 2.02
C ALA A 66 2.87 3.45 0.62
N ASN A 67 3.82 4.39 0.54
CA ASN A 67 4.39 4.83 -0.74
C ASN A 67 5.19 3.71 -1.41
N LYS A 68 5.93 2.89 -0.64
CA LYS A 68 6.60 1.67 -1.14
C LYS A 68 5.58 0.68 -1.71
N TRP A 69 4.51 0.39 -0.97
CA TRP A 69 3.48 -0.56 -1.39
C TRP A 69 2.75 -0.08 -2.65
N ILE A 70 2.28 1.18 -2.69
CA ILE A 70 1.64 1.78 -3.88
C ILE A 70 2.55 1.65 -5.10
N ASN A 71 3.82 2.06 -4.97
CA ASN A 71 4.76 2.04 -6.09
C ASN A 71 5.10 0.61 -6.54
N ARG A 72 5.21 -0.35 -5.62
CA ARG A 72 5.39 -1.77 -5.98
C ARG A 72 4.21 -2.28 -6.80
N ASN A 73 2.99 -2.01 -6.36
CA ASN A 73 1.77 -2.41 -7.06
C ASN A 73 1.71 -1.77 -8.45
N TYR A 74 1.92 -0.46 -8.51
CA TYR A 74 1.89 0.28 -9.76
C TYR A 74 2.95 -0.17 -10.76
N ALA A 75 4.19 -0.42 -10.32
CA ALA A 75 5.27 -0.85 -11.20
C ALA A 75 4.99 -2.22 -11.86
N LEU A 76 4.43 -3.19 -11.11
CA LEU A 76 4.01 -4.46 -11.71
C LEU A 76 2.77 -4.30 -12.59
N TYR A 77 1.83 -3.45 -12.20
CA TYR A 77 0.65 -3.18 -13.02
C TYR A 77 1.03 -2.58 -14.38
N GLN A 78 2.01 -1.67 -14.42
CA GLN A 78 2.51 -1.10 -15.67
C GLN A 78 3.17 -2.15 -16.58
N LYS A 79 3.72 -3.22 -16.00
CA LYS A 79 4.40 -4.29 -16.74
C LYS A 79 3.43 -5.37 -17.23
N ASP A 80 2.56 -5.83 -16.34
CA ASP A 80 1.74 -7.03 -16.56
C ASP A 80 0.27 -6.70 -16.85
N HIS A 81 -0.15 -5.43 -16.69
CA HIS A 81 -1.54 -4.97 -16.70
C HIS A 81 -2.44 -5.72 -15.71
N LYS A 82 -1.84 -6.21 -14.62
CA LYS A 82 -2.47 -7.04 -13.59
C LYS A 82 -2.11 -6.53 -12.19
N MET A 83 -3.09 -6.62 -11.29
CA MET A 83 -2.89 -6.43 -9.85
C MET A 83 -2.84 -7.79 -9.19
N TRP A 84 -1.69 -8.17 -8.65
CA TRP A 84 -1.42 -9.52 -8.14
C TRP A 84 -1.87 -9.69 -6.68
N GLU A 85 -2.17 -10.91 -6.25
CA GLU A 85 -2.53 -11.25 -4.88
C GLU A 85 -1.37 -10.95 -3.90
N LYS A 86 -0.15 -11.28 -4.34
CA LYS A 86 1.09 -11.12 -3.57
C LYS A 86 2.23 -10.61 -4.45
N TYR A 87 3.19 -9.94 -3.81
CA TYR A 87 4.31 -9.26 -4.46
C TYR A 87 5.64 -9.68 -3.86
N ASP A 88 6.71 -9.76 -4.66
CA ASP A 88 8.05 -9.81 -4.09
C ASP A 88 8.41 -8.44 -3.51
N VAL A 89 8.69 -8.40 -2.21
CA VAL A 89 9.01 -7.15 -1.53
C VAL A 89 10.49 -7.02 -1.14
N ALA A 90 11.29 -8.05 -1.38
CA ALA A 90 12.65 -8.16 -0.86
C ALA A 90 13.66 -7.23 -1.53
N LYS A 91 13.54 -7.05 -2.85
CA LYS A 91 14.53 -6.37 -3.70
C LYS A 91 13.88 -5.27 -4.50
N GLU A 92 14.66 -4.30 -4.99
CA GLU A 92 14.12 -3.15 -5.72
C GLU A 92 13.46 -3.54 -7.04
N TYR A 93 14.00 -4.58 -7.70
CA TYR A 93 13.41 -5.09 -8.94
C TYR A 93 11.95 -5.51 -8.74
N VAL A 94 11.19 -5.37 -9.82
CA VAL A 94 9.73 -5.45 -9.85
C VAL A 94 9.35 -6.82 -10.43
N ARG A 95 8.94 -7.78 -9.57
CA ARG A 95 8.44 -9.10 -10.00
C ARG A 95 7.25 -9.58 -9.19
N ALA A 96 6.41 -10.41 -9.82
CA ALA A 96 5.35 -11.13 -9.14
C ALA A 96 5.96 -12.11 -8.12
N ALA A 97 5.29 -12.27 -6.98
CA ALA A 97 5.64 -13.28 -6.00
C ALA A 97 5.36 -14.70 -6.53
N LYS A 98 6.03 -15.69 -5.92
CA LYS A 98 5.97 -17.12 -6.27
C LYS A 98 5.86 -17.96 -5.00
N GLY A 99 5.71 -19.28 -5.16
CA GLY A 99 5.55 -20.21 -4.06
C GLY A 99 4.11 -20.30 -3.59
N GLY A 100 3.82 -21.34 -2.80
CA GLY A 100 2.46 -21.75 -2.49
C GLY A 100 1.98 -22.96 -3.27
N GLU A 101 0.72 -23.29 -3.03
CA GLU A 101 0.01 -24.42 -3.62
C GLU A 101 -0.49 -24.14 -5.04
N TYR A 102 -0.63 -22.86 -5.41
CA TYR A 102 -1.16 -22.44 -6.71
C TYR A 102 -0.45 -21.19 -7.24
N GLU A 103 -0.64 -20.96 -8.55
CA GLU A 103 -0.09 -19.79 -9.25
C GLU A 103 -0.62 -18.48 -8.68
N ASN A 104 0.21 -17.45 -8.65
CA ASN A 104 -0.19 -16.14 -8.13
C ASN A 104 -1.41 -15.59 -8.89
N GLN A 105 -2.48 -15.25 -8.17
CA GLN A 105 -3.73 -14.80 -8.77
C GLN A 105 -3.71 -13.29 -9.00
N TYR A 106 -4.55 -12.79 -9.91
CA TYR A 106 -4.73 -11.35 -10.14
C TYR A 106 -6.17 -10.92 -9.87
N GLY A 107 -6.38 -9.62 -9.66
CA GLY A 107 -7.70 -9.08 -9.33
C GLY A 107 -8.12 -9.35 -7.88
N PHE A 108 -7.17 -9.73 -7.02
CA PHE A 108 -7.44 -10.06 -5.62
C PHE A 108 -8.00 -8.85 -4.86
N GLY A 109 -9.15 -9.04 -4.20
CA GLY A 109 -9.91 -7.95 -3.59
C GLY A 109 -9.11 -7.13 -2.57
N TRP A 110 -8.28 -7.80 -1.76
CA TRP A 110 -7.39 -7.12 -0.81
C TRP A 110 -6.38 -6.22 -1.51
N THR A 111 -5.70 -6.69 -2.56
CA THR A 111 -4.71 -5.87 -3.28
C THR A 111 -5.35 -4.62 -3.82
N ASN A 112 -6.47 -4.77 -4.53
CA ASN A 112 -7.18 -3.65 -5.15
C ASN A 112 -7.70 -2.68 -4.09
N GLY A 113 -8.37 -3.19 -3.06
CA GLY A 113 -8.94 -2.36 -1.99
C GLY A 113 -7.87 -1.60 -1.21
N VAL A 114 -6.76 -2.25 -0.86
CA VAL A 114 -5.67 -1.63 -0.09
C VAL A 114 -5.00 -0.53 -0.91
N VAL A 115 -4.68 -0.77 -2.19
CA VAL A 115 -4.05 0.27 -3.02
C VAL A 115 -4.98 1.49 -3.16
N LEU A 116 -6.27 1.28 -3.38
CA LEU A 116 -7.25 2.38 -3.45
C LEU A 116 -7.36 3.15 -2.13
N ASP A 117 -7.45 2.44 -1.00
CA ASP A 117 -7.50 3.06 0.33
C ASP A 117 -6.26 3.91 0.62
N LEU A 118 -5.07 3.39 0.30
CA LEU A 118 -3.81 4.11 0.50
C LEU A 118 -3.71 5.33 -0.43
N LEU A 119 -4.13 5.21 -1.69
CA LEU A 119 -4.17 6.34 -2.62
C LEU A 119 -5.10 7.45 -2.12
N VAL A 120 -6.29 7.09 -1.62
CA VAL A 120 -7.24 8.06 -1.04
C VAL A 120 -6.69 8.65 0.26
N THR A 121 -6.11 7.84 1.13
CA THR A 121 -5.58 8.26 2.44
C THR A 121 -4.38 9.19 2.31
N PHE A 122 -3.48 8.92 1.37
CA PHE A 122 -2.24 9.66 1.18
C PHE A 122 -2.24 10.55 -0.08
N ASN A 123 -3.40 10.86 -0.69
CA ASN A 123 -3.50 11.59 -1.96
C ASN A 123 -2.69 12.90 -2.03
N LYS A 124 -2.57 13.63 -0.91
CA LYS A 124 -1.83 14.91 -0.84
C LYS A 124 -0.32 14.73 -0.74
N ARG A 125 0.16 13.51 -0.45
CA ARG A 125 1.56 13.21 -0.11
C ARG A 125 2.19 12.18 -1.03
N ALA A 126 1.40 11.24 -1.55
CA ALA A 126 1.90 10.12 -2.34
C ALA A 126 2.62 10.60 -3.60
N ILE A 127 3.83 10.07 -3.83
CA ILE A 127 4.59 10.33 -5.04
C ILE A 127 4.69 9.00 -5.77
N VAL A 128 3.94 8.88 -6.86
CA VAL A 128 3.98 7.68 -7.69
C VAL A 128 5.19 7.79 -8.63
N LYS A 129 6.16 6.90 -8.44
CA LYS A 129 7.35 6.72 -9.29
C LYS A 129 7.27 5.34 -9.93
N PRO A 130 7.07 5.24 -11.25
CA PRO A 130 7.01 3.94 -11.92
C PRO A 130 8.29 3.11 -11.79
N THR A 131 9.44 3.75 -11.50
CA THR A 131 10.76 3.12 -11.46
C THR A 131 11.11 2.41 -10.16
N GLY A 132 10.23 2.32 -9.16
CA GLY A 132 10.49 1.57 -7.93
C GLY A 132 11.55 2.15 -6.99
N GLY A 133 12.20 3.27 -7.35
CA GLY A 133 13.16 3.97 -6.50
C GLY A 133 12.51 5.02 -5.60
N VAL A 134 12.68 4.88 -4.29
CA VAL A 134 12.32 5.91 -3.30
C VAL A 134 13.55 6.79 -3.05
N THR A 135 13.52 8.05 -3.50
CA THR A 135 14.44 9.08 -3.00
C THR A 135 13.70 9.92 -1.96
N ASP A 136 14.27 9.98 -0.75
CA ASP A 136 13.87 10.92 0.29
C ASP A 136 14.25 12.34 -0.15
N VAL A 137 13.30 13.27 -0.09
CA VAL A 137 13.49 14.66 -0.53
C VAL A 137 14.20 15.50 0.55
N HIS A 138 14.58 14.91 1.70
CA HIS A 138 15.44 15.55 2.69
C HIS A 138 16.93 15.22 2.61
N GLY A 139 17.37 14.47 1.59
CA GLY A 139 18.79 14.29 1.29
C GLY A 139 19.33 15.40 0.39
N THR A 140 20.19 16.26 0.93
CA THR A 140 21.02 17.25 0.23
C THR A 140 21.72 16.64 -0.98
N GLY A 141 21.17 16.86 -2.18
CA GLY A 141 21.73 16.39 -3.44
C GLY A 141 21.00 17.02 -4.61
N ARG A 142 21.47 18.19 -5.03
CA ARG A 142 20.95 18.97 -6.16
C ARG A 142 21.24 18.25 -7.48
N ALA A 143 20.48 17.21 -7.80
CA ALA A 143 20.39 16.70 -9.16
C ALA A 143 19.37 17.56 -9.91
N ASN A 144 19.86 18.31 -10.90
CA ASN A 144 19.05 19.08 -11.85
C ASN A 144 18.11 18.13 -12.63
N ILE A 145 16.92 17.86 -12.09
CA ILE A 145 15.84 17.24 -12.86
C ILE A 145 15.11 18.38 -13.57
N SER A 146 15.57 18.64 -14.80
CA SER A 146 14.90 19.49 -15.77
C SER A 146 13.43 19.10 -15.89
N GLY A 147 12.57 20.11 -15.88
CA GLY A 147 11.13 19.96 -15.74
C GLY A 147 10.49 19.27 -16.93
N THR A 148 10.04 18.02 -16.78
CA THR A 148 9.01 17.46 -17.67
C THR A 148 8.10 16.39 -17.06
N ASN A 149 8.38 15.84 -15.86
CA ASN A 149 7.58 14.72 -15.32
C ASN A 149 6.63 15.04 -14.14
N ARG A 150 6.50 16.31 -13.70
CA ARG A 150 5.50 16.69 -12.68
C ARG A 150 4.07 16.85 -13.22
N THR A 151 3.86 16.77 -14.53
CA THR A 151 2.59 17.13 -15.18
C THR A 151 1.61 15.97 -15.39
N LEU A 152 2.04 14.69 -15.34
CA LEU A 152 1.13 13.58 -15.70
C LEU A 152 0.14 13.21 -14.59
N LEU A 153 0.56 13.10 -13.32
CA LEU A 153 -0.34 12.72 -12.22
C LEU A 153 -1.30 13.85 -11.84
N THR A 154 -0.84 15.10 -11.82
CA THR A 154 -1.72 16.25 -11.56
C THR A 154 -2.72 16.47 -12.70
N ARG A 155 -2.43 16.02 -13.94
CA ARG A 155 -3.48 16.01 -15.00
C ARG A 155 -4.48 14.87 -14.83
N TYR A 156 -4.04 13.69 -14.40
CA TYR A 156 -4.95 12.57 -14.17
C TYR A 156 -5.83 12.74 -12.92
N LEU A 157 -5.34 13.46 -11.90
CA LEU A 157 -6.09 13.72 -10.67
C LEU A 157 -6.68 15.14 -10.59
N GLY A 158 -6.17 16.10 -11.37
CA GLY A 158 -6.55 17.51 -11.33
C GLY A 158 -7.64 17.93 -12.30
N THR A 159 -8.28 17.01 -13.02
CA THR A 159 -9.59 17.28 -13.64
C THR A 159 -10.72 17.06 -12.63
N SER A 160 -10.60 17.59 -11.41
CA SER A 160 -11.69 17.73 -10.46
C SER A 160 -12.50 18.98 -10.83
N LYS A 161 -13.35 18.81 -11.85
CA LYS A 161 -14.49 19.69 -12.18
C LYS A 161 -15.63 19.47 -11.15
N PRO A 162 -16.71 20.28 -11.13
CA PRO A 162 -17.66 20.42 -10.00
C PRO A 162 -18.56 19.20 -9.67
N PHE A 163 -18.11 17.98 -9.99
CA PHE A 163 -18.73 16.73 -9.56
C PHE A 163 -18.21 16.23 -8.20
N ASP A 164 -17.37 16.99 -7.50
CA ASP A 164 -16.95 16.69 -6.12
C ASP A 164 -18.14 16.55 -5.15
N PHE A 165 -19.25 17.26 -5.41
CA PHE A 165 -20.48 17.09 -4.64
C PHE A 165 -21.06 15.69 -4.85
N LEU A 166 -21.21 15.23 -6.10
CA LEU A 166 -21.72 13.90 -6.39
C LEU A 166 -20.81 12.80 -5.83
N TRP A 167 -19.48 12.97 -5.95
CA TRP A 167 -18.50 12.04 -5.39
C TRP A 167 -18.54 11.97 -3.85
N TRP A 168 -18.76 13.11 -3.20
CA TRP A 168 -18.99 13.18 -1.75
C TRP A 168 -20.28 12.44 -1.35
N PHE A 169 -21.35 12.59 -2.13
CA PHE A 169 -22.61 11.87 -1.91
C PHE A 169 -22.47 10.36 -2.15
N THR A 170 -21.89 9.93 -3.28
CA THR A 170 -21.72 8.51 -3.59
C THR A 170 -20.83 7.82 -2.56
N LYS A 171 -19.76 8.46 -2.10
CA LYS A 171 -18.93 7.95 -1.00
C LYS A 171 -19.73 7.79 0.30
N ARG A 172 -20.59 8.75 0.65
CA ARG A 172 -21.44 8.65 1.86
C ARG A 172 -22.49 7.55 1.74
N ILE A 173 -23.09 7.38 0.56
CA ILE A 173 -24.06 6.32 0.31
C ILE A 173 -23.36 4.96 0.42
N LEU A 174 -22.24 4.76 -0.28
CA LEU A 174 -21.44 3.52 -0.23
C LEU A 174 -20.98 3.15 1.18
N ILE A 175 -20.51 4.13 1.96
CA ILE A 175 -20.12 3.91 3.36
C ILE A 175 -21.34 3.51 4.20
N ARG A 176 -22.50 4.16 4.02
CA ARG A 176 -23.72 3.81 4.76
C ARG A 176 -24.27 2.44 4.39
N THR A 177 -24.32 2.08 3.11
CA THR A 177 -24.73 0.73 2.69
C THR A 177 -23.76 -0.32 3.19
N LEU A 178 -22.44 -0.07 3.17
CA LEU A 178 -21.45 -1.00 3.71
C LEU A 178 -21.60 -1.18 5.23
N ILE A 179 -21.79 -0.09 5.99
CA ILE A 179 -22.04 -0.17 7.44
C ILE A 179 -23.32 -0.94 7.75
N ASN A 180 -24.41 -0.68 7.01
CA ASN A 180 -25.67 -1.40 7.19
C ASN A 180 -25.55 -2.88 6.83
N PHE A 181 -24.80 -3.20 5.76
CA PHE A 181 -24.53 -4.58 5.36
C PHE A 181 -23.70 -5.32 6.42
N LEU A 182 -22.68 -4.67 6.99
CA LEU A 182 -21.87 -5.23 8.07
C LEU A 182 -22.68 -5.40 9.37
N LYS A 183 -23.57 -4.46 9.69
CA LYS A 183 -24.49 -4.60 10.85
C LYS A 183 -25.45 -5.78 10.66
N CYS A 184 -26.07 -5.92 9.48
CA CYS A 184 -26.96 -7.05 9.17
C CYS A 184 -26.25 -8.41 9.28
N LYS A 185 -24.98 -8.49 8.90
CA LYS A 185 -24.22 -9.75 8.98
C LYS A 185 -23.89 -10.14 10.42
N SER A 186 -23.78 -9.19 11.35
CA SER A 186 -23.50 -9.47 12.76
C SER A 186 -24.70 -10.01 13.55
N SER A 187 -25.93 -9.74 13.09
CA SER A 187 -27.17 -10.18 13.76
C SER A 187 -27.67 -11.58 13.34
N GLY A 188 -26.83 -12.38 12.68
CA GLY A 188 -27.20 -13.71 12.18
C GLY A 188 -26.21 -14.81 12.57
N SER A 189 -25.95 -14.98 13.88
CA SER A 189 -25.33 -16.19 14.42
C SER A 189 -25.60 -16.27 15.92
N SER A 190 -26.83 -16.61 16.29
CA SER A 190 -27.24 -17.06 17.63
C SER A 190 -28.62 -17.69 17.50
N GLY A 191 -28.62 -18.97 17.18
CA GLY A 191 -29.76 -19.88 17.06
C GLY A 191 -29.21 -21.23 16.66
#